data_AF-A0A9P0N3V0-F1
#
_entry.id   AF-A0A9P0N3V0-F1
#
_cell.length_a   1.000
_cell.length_b   1.000
_cell.length_c   1.000
_cell.angle_alpha   90.00
_cell.angle_beta   90.00
_cell.angle_gamma   90.00
#
_symmetry.space_group_name_H-M   'P 1'
#
loop_
_entity.id
_entity.type
_entity.pdbx_description
1 polymer ?
#
loop_
_entity_poly.entity_id
_entity_poly.type
_entity_poly.pdbx_seq_one_letter_code
_entity_poly.pdbx_strand_id
1 'polypeptide(L)'
;MYLITSKEIAEAIIRLGQRHVIIRIVVDSETAFKPPSQIKKLKEYSFIQVQPSKKTILMHHKFCIVDGPKAIHRKKLLKAQAEKLNSHAKETKKPVKIQAKVKVTGFVMSGSLNWSSHAMVSNHESVIVTSHPKIVDKFETEFGSLWVDNEPILKSSLNTSLNTP
;
A
#
# COMPACT_ATOMS: atom_id res chain seq x y z
N MET A 1 -1.20 3.45 -9.07
CA MET A 1 -1.52 2.54 -10.18
C MET A 1 -2.47 3.23 -11.13
N TYR A 2 -2.14 3.34 -12.41
CA TYR A 2 -2.98 4.03 -13.38
C TYR A 2 -4.31 3.28 -13.59
N LEU A 3 -4.25 2.01 -14.00
CA LEU A 3 -5.44 1.22 -14.33
C LEU A 3 -5.37 -0.19 -13.70
N ILE A 4 -6.49 -0.63 -13.10
CA ILE A 4 -6.67 -1.99 -12.56
C ILE A 4 -7.97 -2.58 -13.11
N THR A 5 -7.88 -3.48 -14.09
CA THR A 5 -9.04 -4.17 -14.68
C THR A 5 -8.94 -5.69 -14.63
N SER A 6 -7.74 -6.26 -14.35
CA SER A 6 -7.58 -7.72 -14.21
C SER A 6 -8.31 -8.22 -12.96
N LYS A 7 -9.19 -9.21 -13.16
CA LYS A 7 -9.93 -9.87 -12.07
C LYS A 7 -8.98 -10.71 -11.22
N GLU A 8 -8.01 -11.37 -11.86
CA GLU A 8 -7.02 -12.24 -11.23
C GLU A 8 -6.16 -11.47 -10.23
N ILE A 9 -5.69 -10.27 -10.62
CA ILE A 9 -4.95 -9.38 -9.73
C ILE A 9 -5.84 -8.87 -8.59
N ALA A 10 -7.07 -8.45 -8.89
CA ALA A 10 -7.98 -7.99 -7.84
C ALA A 10 -8.26 -9.08 -6.78
N GLU A 11 -8.44 -10.33 -7.20
CA GLU A 11 -8.60 -11.46 -6.28
C GLU A 11 -7.33 -11.76 -5.49
N ALA A 12 -6.15 -11.63 -6.09
CA ALA A 12 -4.88 -11.77 -5.36
C ALA A 12 -4.74 -10.72 -4.25
N ILE A 13 -5.12 -9.47 -4.53
CA ILE A 13 -5.16 -8.38 -3.54
C ILE A 13 -6.13 -8.72 -2.41
N ILE A 14 -7.34 -9.20 -2.72
CA ILE A 14 -8.33 -9.60 -1.71
C ILE A 14 -7.77 -10.72 -0.81
N ARG A 15 -7.17 -11.76 -1.40
CA ARG A 15 -6.54 -12.86 -0.66
C ARG A 15 -5.41 -12.38 0.26
N LEU A 16 -4.62 -11.38 -0.16
CA LEU A 16 -3.59 -10.77 0.68
C LEU A 16 -4.22 -10.06 1.89
N GLY A 17 -5.29 -9.29 1.67
CA GLY A 17 -5.98 -8.58 2.74
C GLY A 17 -6.63 -9.52 3.76
N GLN A 18 -7.21 -10.63 3.31
CA GLN A 18 -7.70 -11.72 4.17
C GLN A 18 -6.58 -12.35 5.03
N ARG A 19 -5.33 -12.32 4.57
CA ARG A 19 -4.14 -12.70 5.36
C ARG A 19 -3.60 -11.56 6.25
N HIS A 20 -4.39 -10.51 6.47
CA HIS A 20 -4.04 -9.36 7.30
C HIS A 20 -2.84 -8.57 6.75
N VAL A 21 -2.63 -8.59 5.43
CA VAL A 21 -1.72 -7.67 4.75
C VAL A 21 -2.42 -6.33 4.64
N ILE A 22 -1.73 -5.25 5.06
CA ILE A 22 -2.27 -3.89 4.94
C ILE A 22 -2.10 -3.45 3.49
N ILE A 23 -3.22 -3.13 2.85
CA ILE A 23 -3.25 -2.78 1.43
C ILE A 23 -3.73 -1.34 1.30
N ARG A 24 -2.91 -0.53 0.61
CA ARG A 24 -3.22 0.85 0.25
C ARG A 24 -3.03 1.02 -1.25
N ILE A 25 -4.04 1.55 -1.92
CA ILE A 25 -4.06 1.70 -3.37
C ILE A 25 -4.33 3.16 -3.70
N VAL A 26 -3.40 3.78 -4.43
CA VAL A 26 -3.65 5.04 -5.14
C VAL A 26 -3.98 4.72 -6.58
N VAL A 27 -5.10 5.24 -7.08
CA VAL A 27 -5.53 5.09 -8.47
C VAL A 27 -5.82 6.42 -9.14
N ASP A 28 -5.74 6.45 -10.46
CA ASP A 28 -6.08 7.63 -11.23
C ASP A 28 -7.59 7.90 -11.13
N SER A 29 -7.99 9.16 -10.92
CA SER A 29 -9.37 9.53 -10.61
C SER A 29 -10.31 9.34 -11.79
N GLU A 30 -9.83 9.56 -13.02
CA GLU A 30 -10.65 9.44 -14.22
C GLU A 30 -10.90 7.98 -14.58
N THR A 31 -9.93 7.10 -14.37
CA THR A 31 -10.03 5.69 -14.75
C THR A 31 -10.59 4.80 -13.62
N ALA A 32 -10.43 5.18 -12.36
CA ALA A 32 -10.76 4.34 -11.21
C ALA A 32 -12.19 3.78 -11.21
N PHE A 33 -13.19 4.56 -11.63
CA PHE A 33 -14.59 4.16 -11.50
C PHE A 33 -15.30 3.84 -12.83
N LYS A 34 -14.54 3.85 -13.93
CA LYS A 34 -15.04 3.48 -15.27
C LYS A 34 -14.98 1.97 -15.45
N PRO A 35 -16.02 1.30 -15.99
CA PRO A 35 -15.92 -0.10 -16.39
C PRO A 35 -14.76 -0.31 -17.38
N PRO A 36 -14.02 -1.44 -17.32
CA PRO A 36 -14.17 -2.60 -16.44
C PRO A 36 -13.30 -2.56 -15.17
N SER A 37 -13.06 -1.38 -14.60
CA SER A 37 -12.22 -1.23 -13.39
C SER A 37 -12.67 -2.09 -12.21
N GLN A 38 -11.70 -2.69 -11.50
CA GLN A 38 -11.92 -3.50 -10.30
C GLN A 38 -11.97 -2.70 -9.01
N ILE A 39 -11.79 -1.37 -9.06
CA ILE A 39 -11.69 -0.54 -7.85
C ILE A 39 -12.98 -0.52 -7.03
N LYS A 40 -14.16 -0.57 -7.66
CA LYS A 40 -15.44 -0.65 -6.93
C LYS A 40 -15.48 -1.90 -6.05
N LYS A 41 -15.17 -3.08 -6.64
CA LYS A 41 -15.06 -4.37 -5.93
C LYS A 41 -14.02 -4.31 -4.81
N LEU A 42 -12.84 -3.77 -5.06
CA LEU A 42 -11.77 -3.70 -4.05
C LEU A 42 -12.17 -2.83 -2.84
N LYS A 43 -12.93 -1.75 -3.06
CA LYS A 43 -13.42 -0.86 -2.00
C LYS A 43 -14.48 -1.48 -1.09
N GLU A 44 -15.12 -2.57 -1.49
CA GLU A 44 -16.12 -3.27 -0.66
C GLU A 44 -15.47 -3.95 0.55
N TYR A 45 -14.15 -4.21 0.51
CA TYR A 45 -13.41 -4.84 1.59
C TYR A 45 -12.77 -3.80 2.52
N SER A 46 -13.20 -3.78 3.78
CA SER A 46 -12.76 -2.79 4.78
C SER A 46 -11.24 -2.77 5.04
N PHE A 47 -10.55 -3.89 4.80
CA PHE A 47 -9.10 -4.00 4.95
C PHE A 47 -8.29 -3.49 3.74
N ILE A 48 -8.97 -3.05 2.66
CA ILE A 48 -8.36 -2.47 1.47
C ILE A 48 -8.67 -0.97 1.45
N GLN A 49 -7.65 -0.13 1.57
CA GLN A 49 -7.82 1.31 1.50
C GLN A 49 -7.52 1.80 0.09
N VAL A 50 -8.46 2.50 -0.53
CA VAL A 50 -8.30 3.04 -1.88
C VAL A 50 -8.53 4.55 -1.89
N GLN A 51 -7.59 5.29 -2.48
CA GLN A 51 -7.70 6.72 -2.71
C GLN A 51 -7.52 7.04 -4.20
N PRO A 52 -8.51 7.69 -4.84
CA PRO A 52 -8.30 8.33 -6.12
C PRO A 52 -7.31 9.48 -5.99
N SER A 53 -6.45 9.68 -6.99
CA SER A 53 -5.57 10.84 -7.08
C SER A 53 -6.40 12.12 -7.05
N LYS A 54 -6.01 13.07 -6.20
CA LYS A 54 -6.66 14.39 -6.09
C LYS A 54 -6.04 15.43 -7.03
N LYS A 55 -4.93 15.09 -7.70
CA LYS A 55 -4.22 16.02 -8.58
C LYS A 55 -5.05 16.24 -9.85
N THR A 56 -5.04 17.47 -10.35
CA THR A 56 -5.63 17.86 -11.65
C THR A 56 -4.88 17.26 -12.84
N ILE A 57 -3.69 16.70 -12.59
CA ILE A 57 -2.80 16.11 -13.58
C ILE A 57 -2.92 14.57 -13.48
N LEU A 58 -2.94 13.93 -14.65
CA LEU A 58 -3.03 12.49 -14.85
C LEU A 58 -2.05 11.70 -13.96
N MET A 59 -2.56 10.73 -13.19
CA MET A 59 -1.72 9.85 -12.38
C MET A 59 -1.35 8.59 -13.16
N HIS A 60 -0.32 8.68 -14.01
CA HIS A 60 0.05 7.59 -14.93
C HIS A 60 1.02 6.53 -14.33
N HIS A 61 1.25 6.57 -13.01
CA HIS A 61 2.19 5.67 -12.34
C HIS A 61 1.72 4.21 -12.33
N LYS A 62 2.64 3.29 -12.61
CA LYS A 62 2.40 1.84 -12.59
C LYS A 62 3.49 1.16 -11.77
N PHE A 63 3.38 1.33 -10.46
CA PHE A 63 4.28 0.71 -9.51
C PHE A 63 3.52 0.11 -8.32
N CYS A 64 4.18 -0.84 -7.65
CA CYS A 64 3.75 -1.48 -6.42
C CYS A 64 4.96 -1.63 -5.49
N ILE A 65 4.77 -1.36 -4.20
CA ILE A 65 5.81 -1.51 -3.17
C ILE A 65 5.34 -2.60 -2.22
N VAL A 66 6.21 -3.58 -1.97
CA VAL A 66 5.96 -4.69 -1.05
C VAL A 66 6.96 -4.61 0.09
N ASP A 67 6.47 -4.67 1.32
CA ASP A 67 7.27 -4.69 2.56
C ASP A 67 8.32 -3.56 2.66
N GLY A 68 8.02 -2.40 2.07
CA GLY A 68 8.88 -1.22 2.15
C GLY A 68 9.09 -0.74 3.60
N PRO A 69 10.28 -0.19 3.94
CA PRO A 69 10.61 0.16 5.31
C PRO A 69 9.64 1.18 5.94
N LYS A 70 9.16 2.18 5.19
CA LYS A 70 8.16 3.14 5.69
C LYS A 70 6.80 2.46 5.88
N ALA A 71 6.39 1.59 4.96
CA ALA A 71 5.15 0.81 5.09
C ALA A 71 5.17 -0.14 6.30
N ILE A 72 6.28 -0.83 6.54
CA ILE A 72 6.48 -1.71 7.70
C ILE A 72 6.50 -0.90 9.00
N HIS A 73 7.17 0.27 9.01
CA HIS A 73 7.16 1.16 10.16
C HIS A 73 5.72 1.61 10.50
N ARG A 74 4.96 2.05 9.49
CA ARG A 74 3.55 2.42 9.62
C ARG A 74 2.70 1.27 10.19
N LYS A 75 2.88 0.03 9.70
CA LYS A 75 2.20 -1.16 10.22
C LYS A 75 2.48 -1.38 11.71
N LYS A 76 3.74 -1.20 12.15
CA LYS A 76 4.11 -1.32 13.57
C LYS A 76 3.44 -0.26 14.43
N LEU A 77 3.39 1.00 13.97
CA LEU A 77 2.71 2.09 14.68
C LEU A 77 1.22 1.82 14.87
N LEU A 78 0.51 1.43 13.81
CA LEU A 78 -0.91 1.08 13.92
C LEU A 78 -1.15 -0.09 14.88
N LYS A 79 -0.32 -1.13 14.81
CA LYS A 79 -0.45 -2.29 15.70
C LYS A 79 -0.27 -1.89 17.17
N ALA A 80 0.76 -1.09 17.47
CA ALA A 80 0.99 -0.60 18.84
C ALA A 80 -0.18 0.24 19.35
N GLN A 81 -0.80 1.05 18.48
CA GLN A 81 -1.98 1.84 18.85
C GLN A 81 -3.21 0.97 19.13
N ALA A 82 -3.48 -0.02 18.27
CA ALA A 82 -4.57 -0.96 18.49
C ALA A 82 -4.38 -1.74 19.81
N GLU A 83 -3.15 -2.15 20.12
CA GLU A 83 -2.82 -2.81 21.40
C GLU A 83 -3.04 -1.89 22.62
N LYS A 84 -2.75 -0.59 22.50
CA LYS A 84 -3.03 0.40 23.55
C LYS A 84 -4.53 0.64 23.75
N LEU A 85 -5.31 0.74 22.67
CA LEU A 85 -6.76 0.93 22.76
C LEU A 85 -7.46 -0.30 23.37
N ASN A 86 -6.88 -1.49 23.20
CA ASN A 86 -7.38 -2.74 23.77
C ASN A 86 -6.99 -2.95 25.24
N SER A 87 -6.35 -1.98 25.93
CA SER A 87 -5.79 -2.16 27.27
C SER A 87 -6.82 -2.29 28.42
N HIS A 88 -8.13 -2.25 28.13
CA HIS A 88 -9.16 -2.70 29.07
C HIS A 88 -9.32 -4.23 29.13
N ALA A 89 -8.69 -4.98 28.21
CA ALA A 89 -8.55 -6.44 28.26
C ALA A 89 -7.12 -6.83 28.65
N LYS A 90 -6.72 -6.54 29.89
CA LYS A 90 -5.46 -7.06 30.45
C LYS A 90 -5.65 -8.52 30.85
N GLU A 91 -5.41 -9.46 29.94
CA GLU A 91 -5.09 -10.83 30.32
C GLU A 91 -3.98 -11.44 29.44
N THR A 92 -2.92 -11.87 30.13
CA THR A 92 -1.98 -12.96 29.85
C THR A 92 -1.46 -13.17 28.41
N LYS A 93 -0.59 -12.29 27.91
CA LYS A 93 0.32 -12.68 26.81
C LYS A 93 1.39 -13.65 27.34
N LYS A 94 1.18 -14.97 27.15
CA LYS A 94 2.22 -16.00 27.33
C LYS A 94 3.44 -15.68 26.45
N PRO A 95 4.67 -15.98 26.90
CA PRO A 95 5.87 -15.74 26.11
C PRO A 95 5.88 -16.65 24.89
N VAL A 96 5.55 -16.09 23.72
CA VAL A 96 5.69 -16.78 22.44
C VAL A 96 7.17 -16.84 22.12
N LYS A 97 7.72 -18.05 21.90
CA LYS A 97 9.10 -18.25 21.42
C LYS A 97 9.28 -17.48 20.12
N ILE A 98 10.05 -16.40 20.17
CA ILE A 98 10.33 -15.56 19.02
C ILE A 98 11.32 -16.34 18.14
N GLN A 99 10.82 -16.96 17.07
CA GLN A 99 11.68 -17.46 16.00
C GLN A 99 12.50 -16.29 15.47
N ALA A 100 13.77 -16.55 15.11
CA ALA A 100 14.67 -15.53 14.57
C ALA A 100 13.95 -14.73 13.47
N LYS A 101 13.81 -13.41 13.66
CA LYS A 101 13.13 -12.55 12.70
C LYS A 101 13.89 -12.62 11.38
N VAL A 102 13.29 -13.24 10.37
CA VAL A 102 13.74 -13.14 8.99
C VAL A 102 13.79 -11.65 8.64
N LYS A 103 14.95 -11.18 8.18
CA LYS A 103 15.11 -9.81 7.68
C LYS A 103 14.35 -9.73 6.36
N VAL A 104 13.11 -9.24 6.42
CA VAL A 104 12.32 -8.98 5.21
C VAL A 104 12.89 -7.74 4.54
N THR A 105 13.38 -7.90 3.31
CA THR A 105 13.82 -6.78 2.47
C THR A 105 12.68 -6.43 1.53
N GLY A 106 12.13 -5.22 1.68
CA GLY A 106 11.11 -4.72 0.78
C GLY A 106 11.62 -4.54 -0.66
N PHE A 107 10.70 -4.55 -1.62
CA PHE A 107 11.01 -4.34 -3.02
C PHE A 107 9.93 -3.50 -3.70
N VAL A 108 10.28 -2.95 -4.86
CA VAL A 108 9.36 -2.25 -5.74
C VAL A 108 9.30 -2.96 -7.09
N MET A 109 8.10 -3.01 -7.65
CA MET A 109 7.84 -3.34 -9.04
C MET A 109 7.39 -2.06 -9.75
N SER A 110 7.98 -1.72 -10.89
CA SER A 110 7.59 -0.54 -11.67
C SER A 110 7.83 -0.77 -13.16
N GLY A 111 7.07 -0.08 -14.02
CA GLY A 111 7.26 -0.16 -15.46
C GLY A 111 6.10 0.43 -16.26
N SER A 112 5.88 -0.11 -17.45
CA SER A 112 4.78 0.30 -18.34
C SER A 112 3.49 -0.50 -18.11
N LEU A 113 3.58 -1.64 -17.43
CA LEU A 113 2.48 -2.60 -17.26
C LEU A 113 1.32 -2.03 -16.44
N ASN A 114 0.17 -1.87 -17.09
CA ASN A 114 -1.11 -1.73 -16.40
C ASN A 114 -1.54 -3.06 -15.80
N TRP A 115 -2.26 -3.03 -14.67
CA TRP A 115 -2.83 -4.25 -14.08
C TRP A 115 -4.16 -4.61 -14.76
N SER A 116 -4.08 -4.84 -16.07
CA SER A 116 -5.19 -5.18 -16.96
C SER A 116 -4.91 -6.48 -17.70
N SER A 117 -5.96 -7.27 -17.97
CA SER A 117 -5.81 -8.53 -18.70
C SER A 117 -5.20 -8.32 -20.10
N HIS A 118 -5.52 -7.20 -20.77
CA HIS A 118 -4.97 -6.88 -22.08
C HIS A 118 -3.46 -6.60 -22.03
N ALA A 119 -2.99 -5.82 -21.05
CA ALA A 119 -1.56 -5.52 -20.91
C ALA A 119 -0.74 -6.76 -20.53
N MET A 120 -1.36 -7.75 -19.87
CA MET A 120 -0.70 -9.00 -19.49
C MET A 120 -0.59 -10.03 -20.63
N VAL A 121 -1.45 -9.96 -21.65
CA VAL A 121 -1.56 -11.01 -22.68
C VAL A 121 -1.19 -10.52 -24.08
N SER A 122 -1.33 -9.23 -24.37
CA SER A 122 -1.30 -8.73 -25.76
C SER A 122 -0.36 -7.55 -26.00
N ASN A 123 0.17 -6.93 -24.95
CA ASN A 123 1.06 -5.78 -25.09
C ASN A 123 2.54 -6.17 -24.88
N HIS A 124 3.43 -5.42 -25.51
CA HIS A 124 4.85 -5.40 -25.12
C HIS A 124 5.04 -4.47 -23.93
N GLU A 125 5.08 -5.04 -22.74
CA GLU A 125 5.25 -4.31 -21.49
C GLU A 125 6.62 -4.60 -20.86
N SER A 126 7.16 -3.64 -20.12
CA SER A 126 8.37 -3.82 -19.32
C SER A 126 8.05 -3.67 -17.84
N VAL A 127 8.61 -4.56 -17.02
CA VAL A 127 8.53 -4.50 -15.56
C VAL A 127 9.93 -4.69 -14.99
N ILE A 128 10.32 -3.78 -14.11
CA ILE A 128 11.53 -3.90 -13.31
C ILE A 128 11.12 -4.23 -11.89
N VAL A 129 11.82 -5.20 -11.28
CA VAL A 129 11.69 -5.55 -9.87
C VAL A 129 13.03 -5.29 -9.20
N THR A 130 13.05 -4.50 -8.12
CA THR A 130 14.29 -4.19 -7.41
C THR A 130 14.08 -4.01 -5.92
N SER A 131 15.02 -4.52 -5.14
CA SER A 131 15.13 -4.31 -3.69
C SER A 131 16.16 -3.24 -3.32
N HIS A 132 16.69 -2.49 -4.30
CA HIS A 132 17.72 -1.49 -4.04
C HIS A 132 17.20 -0.40 -3.07
N PRO A 133 17.81 -0.22 -1.88
CA PRO A 133 17.20 0.58 -0.81
C PRO A 133 16.87 2.02 -1.20
N LYS A 134 17.76 2.69 -1.95
CA LYS A 134 17.52 4.07 -2.40
C LYS A 134 16.36 4.18 -3.40
N ILE A 135 16.13 3.14 -4.21
CA ILE A 135 15.03 3.15 -5.19
C ILE A 135 13.72 2.94 -4.46
N VAL A 136 13.66 1.94 -3.57
CA VAL A 136 12.48 1.68 -2.73
C VAL A 136 12.09 2.93 -1.94
N ASP A 137 13.05 3.61 -1.30
CA ASP A 137 12.80 4.84 -0.54
C ASP A 137 12.20 5.97 -1.42
N LYS A 138 12.69 6.15 -2.65
CA LYS A 138 12.14 7.15 -3.59
C LYS A 138 10.69 6.82 -3.97
N PHE A 139 10.38 5.56 -4.27
CA PHE A 139 9.01 5.14 -4.56
C PHE A 139 8.09 5.24 -3.34
N GLU A 140 8.57 4.92 -2.13
CA GLU A 140 7.77 5.12 -0.91
C GLU A 140 7.50 6.60 -0.63
N THR A 141 8.46 7.47 -0.94
CA THR A 141 8.29 8.92 -0.83
C THR A 141 7.24 9.43 -1.81
N GLU A 142 7.29 9.00 -3.08
CA GLU A 142 6.27 9.40 -4.07
C GLU A 142 4.89 8.82 -3.73
N PHE A 143 4.81 7.57 -3.27
CA PHE A 143 3.55 7.03 -2.76
C PHE A 143 3.00 7.90 -1.61
N GLY A 144 3.86 8.33 -0.69
CA GLY A 144 3.51 9.25 0.39
C GLY A 144 3.02 10.61 -0.09
N SER A 145 3.58 11.14 -1.19
CA SER A 145 3.16 12.43 -1.79
C SER A 145 1.74 12.37 -2.38
N LEU A 146 1.34 11.18 -2.85
CA LEU A 146 0.02 10.92 -3.42
C LEU A 146 -1.03 10.50 -2.38
N TRP A 147 -0.59 9.98 -1.23
CA TRP A 147 -1.45 9.41 -0.20
C TRP A 147 -1.80 10.44 0.88
N VAL A 148 -3.08 10.59 1.21
CA VAL A 148 -3.52 11.41 2.34
C VAL A 148 -3.83 10.50 3.53
N ASP A 149 -2.99 10.52 4.56
CA ASP A 149 -3.27 9.76 5.78
C ASP A 149 -4.40 10.43 6.58
N ASN A 150 -5.48 9.68 6.81
CA ASN A 150 -6.61 10.12 7.61
C ASN A 150 -6.49 9.71 9.09
N GLU A 151 -5.51 8.87 9.42
CA GLU A 151 -5.25 8.38 10.78
C GLU A 151 -4.63 9.48 11.65
N PRO A 152 -5.28 9.90 12.76
CA PRO A 152 -4.80 11.00 13.60
C PRO A 152 -3.36 10.82 14.11
N ILE A 153 -2.98 9.59 14.46
CA ILE A 153 -1.65 9.27 15.00
C ILE A 153 -0.51 9.48 13.99
N LEU A 154 -0.80 9.40 12.70
CA LEU A 154 0.19 9.62 11.64
C LEU A 154 0.26 11.10 11.23
N LYS A 155 -0.79 11.88 11.50
CA LYS A 155 -0.79 13.33 11.31
C LYS A 155 0.05 14.05 12.37
N SER A 156 -0.01 13.64 13.63
CA SER A 156 0.74 14.28 14.72
C SER A 156 2.26 14.13 14.57
N SER A 157 2.74 13.00 14.03
CA SER A 157 4.16 12.75 13.76
C SER A 157 4.75 13.55 12.60
N LEU A 158 3.92 14.04 11.65
CA LEU A 158 4.37 14.88 10.54
C LEU A 158 4.49 16.36 10.95
N ASN A 159 3.67 16.81 11.90
CA ASN A 159 3.73 18.17 12.43
C ASN A 159 4.89 18.40 13.41
N THR A 160 5.50 17.34 13.95
CA THR A 160 6.66 17.45 14.85
C THR A 160 7.98 17.66 14.10
N SER A 161 8.07 17.29 12.81
CA SER A 161 9.27 17.49 11.98
C SER A 161 9.35 18.86 11.30
N LEU A 162 8.31 19.70 11.42
CA LEU A 162 8.28 21.06 10.87
C LEU A 162 8.54 22.13 11.94
N ASN A 163 8.72 21.74 13.20
CA ASN A 163 8.99 22.62 14.34
C ASN A 163 10.29 22.21 15.05
N THR A 164 11.38 22.03 14.31
CA THR A 164 12.72 22.18 14.87
C THR A 164 13.27 23.55 14.47
N PRO A 165 13.73 24.37 15.43
CA PRO A 165 14.26 25.71 15.16
C PRO A 165 15.50 25.69 14.27
#